data_AF-A0A0N0PG55-F1
#
_entry.id   AF-A0A0N0PG55-F1
#
_cell.length_a   1.000
_cell.length_b   1.000
_cell.length_c   1.000
_cell.angle_alpha   90.00
_cell.angle_beta   90.00
_cell.angle_gamma   90.00
#
_symmetry.space_group_name_H-M   'P 1'
#
loop_
_entity.id
_entity.type
_entity.pdbx_description
1 polymer ?
#
loop_
_entity_poly.entity_id
_entity_poly.type
_entity_poly.pdbx_seq_one_letter_code
_entity_poly.pdbx_strand_id
1 'polypeptide(L)'
;MSLGCRCEGSECVSGECACAALGVRAWYRAGRLPRTFPYHDPPMLFECNQTCACNARTCGNRVISRLQQLGSLGARVAVVRTSRCGWALRALQPLLSGAPAALYCGELLPHTAADARAHDHYMFALDLKQDLLDDGGGGGERGGEVAEQLCVDAAQFGSDSVAPPALSP
;
A
#
# COMPACT_ATOMS: atom_id res chain seq x y z
N MET A 1 -8.03 18.44 1.33
CA MET A 1 -8.31 17.93 2.69
C MET A 1 -9.43 16.90 2.59
N SER A 2 -9.13 15.61 2.79
CA SER A 2 -10.18 14.58 2.88
C SER A 2 -10.87 14.69 4.24
N LEU A 3 -12.18 14.92 4.26
CA LEU A 3 -12.98 14.81 5.48
C LEU A 3 -12.99 13.33 5.91
N GLY A 4 -12.54 13.05 7.13
CA GLY A 4 -12.66 11.71 7.71
C GLY A 4 -14.12 11.26 7.83
N CYS A 5 -14.36 9.96 7.94
CA CYS A 5 -15.72 9.44 8.10
C CYS A 5 -16.34 9.85 9.45
N ARG A 6 -17.67 9.94 9.52
CA ARG A 6 -18.45 10.22 10.74
C ARG A 6 -19.01 8.96 11.44
N CYS A 7 -18.38 7.81 11.22
CA CYS A 7 -18.91 6.52 11.65
C CYS A 7 -18.61 6.22 13.12
N GLU A 8 -19.24 6.95 14.04
CA GLU A 8 -19.07 6.81 15.49
C GLU A 8 -19.42 5.40 15.97
N GLY A 9 -18.56 4.79 16.80
CA GLY A 9 -18.78 3.46 17.38
C GLY A 9 -18.81 2.28 16.41
N SER A 10 -18.80 2.51 15.09
CA SER A 10 -18.83 1.45 14.08
C SER A 10 -17.44 0.90 13.73
N GLU A 11 -17.42 -0.26 13.11
CA GLU A 11 -16.19 -0.86 12.58
C GLU A 11 -15.87 -0.42 11.14
N CYS A 12 -16.65 0.44 10.48
CA CYS A 12 -16.42 0.85 9.08
C CYS A 12 -16.25 -0.32 8.08
N VAL A 13 -16.92 -1.45 8.34
CA VAL A 13 -16.91 -2.63 7.47
C VAL A 13 -18.15 -2.70 6.54
N SER A 14 -19.07 -1.74 6.68
CA SER A 14 -20.21 -1.53 5.77
C SER A 14 -19.87 -0.49 4.69
N GLY A 15 -20.63 -0.47 3.60
CA GLY A 15 -20.48 0.50 2.51
C GLY A 15 -20.87 1.94 2.87
N GLU A 16 -21.37 2.20 4.08
CA GLU A 16 -21.82 3.52 4.55
C GLU A 16 -20.65 4.40 5.02
N CYS A 17 -19.47 3.82 5.22
CA CYS A 17 -18.28 4.58 5.58
C CYS A 17 -17.78 5.39 4.37
N ALA A 18 -17.72 6.72 4.52
CA ALA A 18 -17.22 7.61 3.47
C ALA A 18 -15.83 7.23 2.96
N CYS A 19 -14.91 6.81 3.85
CA CYS A 19 -13.58 6.35 3.43
C CYS A 19 -13.66 5.07 2.59
N ALA A 20 -14.49 4.11 3.00
CA ALA A 20 -14.68 2.87 2.25
C ALA A 20 -15.35 3.11 0.89
N ALA A 21 -16.28 4.07 0.81
CA ALA A 21 -16.95 4.45 -0.43
C ALA A 21 -16.00 5.06 -1.49
N LEU A 22 -14.95 5.78 -1.07
CA LEU A 22 -13.89 6.26 -1.99
C LEU A 22 -13.20 5.09 -2.70
N GLY A 23 -13.07 3.94 -2.03
CA GLY A 23 -12.57 2.71 -2.62
C GLY A 23 -13.68 1.85 -3.26
N VAL A 24 -14.78 2.44 -3.72
CA VAL A 24 -16.01 1.76 -4.22
C VAL A 24 -16.86 1.10 -3.12
N ARG A 25 -16.25 0.43 -2.14
CA ARG A 25 -16.93 -0.20 -1.01
C ARG A 25 -15.95 -0.59 0.10
N ALA A 26 -16.50 -1.02 1.24
CA ALA A 26 -15.71 -1.72 2.25
C ALA A 26 -15.23 -3.08 1.71
N TRP A 27 -13.91 -3.19 1.48
CA TRP A 27 -13.29 -4.42 1.00
C TRP A 27 -12.83 -5.33 2.12
N TYR A 28 -12.31 -4.78 3.22
CA TYR A 28 -11.79 -5.61 4.31
C TYR A 28 -12.91 -6.29 5.10
N ARG A 29 -12.74 -7.59 5.33
CA ARG A 29 -13.56 -8.39 6.26
C ARG A 29 -12.65 -9.17 7.19
N ALA A 30 -12.75 -8.90 8.49
CA ALA A 30 -11.86 -9.47 9.51
C ALA A 30 -10.36 -9.33 9.13
N GLY A 31 -9.97 -8.12 8.71
CA GLY A 31 -8.59 -7.81 8.35
C GLY A 31 -8.10 -8.36 7.00
N ARG A 32 -9.00 -8.85 6.14
CA ARG A 32 -8.62 -9.53 4.89
C ARG A 32 -9.47 -9.07 3.70
N LEU A 33 -8.87 -9.12 2.51
CA LEU A 33 -9.59 -8.97 1.25
C LEU A 33 -10.35 -10.28 0.92
N PRO A 34 -11.61 -10.19 0.43
CA PRO A 34 -12.39 -11.35 0.04
C PRO A 34 -11.87 -11.96 -1.26
N ARG A 35 -12.24 -13.22 -1.54
CA ARG A 35 -11.93 -13.87 -2.83
C ARG A 35 -12.50 -13.14 -4.05
N THR A 36 -13.57 -12.36 -3.85
CA THR A 36 -14.22 -11.55 -4.89
C THR A 36 -13.55 -10.20 -5.10
N PHE A 37 -12.44 -9.89 -4.41
CA PHE A 37 -11.64 -8.71 -4.69
C PHE A 37 -11.03 -8.82 -6.09
N PRO A 38 -11.07 -7.75 -6.92
CA PRO A 38 -10.57 -7.80 -8.29
C PRO A 38 -9.03 -7.73 -8.31
N TYR A 39 -8.36 -8.83 -7.98
CA TYR A 39 -6.89 -8.87 -7.90
C TYR A 39 -6.16 -8.55 -9.21
N HIS A 40 -6.82 -8.69 -10.36
CA HIS A 40 -6.25 -8.35 -11.67
C HIS A 40 -6.29 -6.86 -11.98
N ASP A 41 -7.21 -6.12 -11.37
CA ASP A 41 -7.32 -4.67 -11.50
C ASP A 41 -7.84 -4.08 -10.18
N PRO A 42 -6.97 -4.01 -9.16
CA PRO A 42 -7.37 -3.63 -7.82
C PRO A 42 -7.77 -2.15 -7.75
N PRO A 43 -8.90 -1.78 -7.13
CA PRO A 43 -9.21 -0.39 -6.85
C PRO A 43 -8.24 0.17 -5.81
N MET A 44 -8.06 1.49 -5.82
CA MET A 44 -7.37 2.19 -4.72
C MET A 44 -8.19 2.03 -3.42
N LEU A 45 -7.52 1.65 -2.34
CA LEU A 45 -8.13 1.46 -1.03
C LEU A 45 -7.83 2.66 -0.14
N PHE A 46 -8.88 3.27 0.40
CA PHE A 46 -8.77 4.42 1.30
C PHE A 46 -9.08 4.01 2.73
N GLU A 47 -8.07 3.98 3.58
CA GLU A 47 -8.24 3.65 4.99
C GLU A 47 -8.71 4.84 5.83
N CYS A 48 -9.45 4.53 6.89
CA CYS A 48 -9.79 5.52 7.91
C CYS A 48 -8.51 6.00 8.60
N ASN A 49 -8.42 7.30 8.85
CA ASN A 49 -7.25 7.91 9.48
C ASN A 49 -7.66 8.75 10.70
N GLN A 50 -6.71 9.46 11.31
CA GLN A 50 -6.91 10.25 12.53
C GLN A 50 -7.99 11.35 12.45
N THR A 51 -8.42 11.75 11.25
CA THR A 51 -9.53 12.72 11.09
C THR A 51 -10.91 12.05 11.13
N CYS A 52 -10.97 10.72 11.16
CA CYS A 52 -12.21 9.95 11.21
C CYS A 52 -12.74 9.82 12.65
N ALA A 53 -14.06 9.89 12.82
CA ALA A 53 -14.75 9.72 14.10
C ALA A 53 -14.90 8.25 14.55
N CYS A 54 -14.58 7.28 13.68
CA CYS A 54 -14.64 5.87 14.03
C CYS A 54 -13.62 5.51 15.13
N ASN A 55 -13.92 4.48 15.92
CA ASN A 55 -12.99 4.01 16.94
C ASN A 55 -11.73 3.42 16.28
N ALA A 56 -10.58 4.10 16.43
CA ALA A 56 -9.32 3.68 15.81
C ALA A 56 -8.87 2.26 16.22
N ARG A 57 -9.24 1.79 17.41
CA ARG A 57 -8.86 0.45 17.91
C ARG A 57 -9.66 -0.67 17.26
N THR A 58 -10.93 -0.42 16.92
CA THR A 58 -11.84 -1.46 16.40
C THR A 58 -12.23 -1.27 14.93
N CYS A 59 -11.93 -0.13 14.31
CA CYS A 59 -12.25 0.15 12.91
C CYS A 59 -11.62 -0.90 11.95
N GLY A 60 -12.42 -1.67 11.24
CA GLY A 60 -12.00 -2.65 10.23
C GLY A 60 -11.36 -2.04 8.98
N ASN A 61 -11.51 -0.74 8.73
CA ASN A 61 -10.90 -0.03 7.60
C ASN A 61 -9.56 0.65 7.96
N ARG A 62 -8.70 -0.05 8.69
CA ARG A 62 -7.34 0.41 9.13
C ARG A 62 -6.32 -0.74 9.08
N VAL A 63 -6.42 -1.64 8.12
CA VAL A 63 -5.66 -2.89 8.09
C VAL A 63 -4.18 -2.65 7.84
N ILE A 64 -3.86 -1.90 6.79
CA ILE A 64 -2.50 -1.55 6.36
C ILE A 64 -1.87 -0.54 7.32
N SER A 65 -2.63 0.47 7.76
CA SER A 65 -2.16 1.45 8.75
C SER A 65 -1.79 0.80 10.07
N ARG A 66 -2.55 -0.20 10.54
CA ARG A 66 -2.18 -0.99 11.73
C ARG A 66 -0.96 -1.84 11.50
N LEU A 67 -0.83 -2.47 10.32
CA LEU A 67 0.37 -3.22 9.99
C LEU A 67 1.61 -2.31 10.07
N GLN A 68 1.52 -1.10 9.50
CA GLN A 68 2.60 -0.11 9.54
C GLN A 68 3.01 0.27 10.98
N GLN A 69 2.05 0.35 11.91
CA GLN A 69 2.34 0.64 13.31
C GLN A 69 3.04 -0.53 14.05
N LEU A 70 2.86 -1.75 13.56
CA LEU A 70 3.51 -2.96 14.10
C LEU A 70 4.85 -3.27 13.41
N GLY A 71 5.19 -2.56 12.34
CA GLY A 71 6.36 -2.80 11.51
C GLY A 71 5.98 -2.84 10.04
N SER A 72 6.45 -3.84 9.30
CA SER A 72 6.14 -4.00 7.88
C SER A 72 5.76 -5.41 7.47
N LEU A 73 5.74 -6.36 8.40
CA LEU A 73 5.51 -7.78 8.13
C LEU A 73 4.20 -8.24 8.75
N GLY A 74 3.26 -8.74 7.93
CA GLY A 74 1.98 -9.27 8.39
C GLY A 74 2.09 -10.67 9.00
N ALA A 75 3.31 -11.21 9.06
CA ALA A 75 3.61 -12.58 9.42
C ALA A 75 5.07 -12.69 9.88
N ARG A 76 5.38 -13.68 10.73
CA ARG A 76 6.77 -14.08 10.94
C ARG A 76 7.34 -14.68 9.66
N VAL A 77 8.51 -14.21 9.26
CA VAL A 77 9.22 -14.65 8.06
C VAL A 77 10.65 -15.04 8.41
N ALA A 78 11.27 -15.83 7.55
CA ALA A 78 12.71 -16.01 7.52
C ALA A 78 13.27 -15.49 6.20
N VAL A 79 14.43 -14.85 6.28
CA VAL A 79 15.25 -14.53 5.11
C VAL A 79 16.00 -15.80 4.70
N VAL A 80 15.81 -16.24 3.46
CA VAL A 80 16.38 -17.49 2.95
C VAL A 80 17.15 -17.25 1.66
N ARG A 81 18.27 -17.94 1.49
CA ARG A 81 18.98 -17.99 0.22
C ARG A 81 18.34 -19.04 -0.68
N THR A 82 17.87 -18.63 -1.85
CA THR A 82 17.33 -19.51 -2.89
C THR A 82 18.45 -19.93 -3.84
N SER A 83 18.26 -21.03 -4.57
CA SER A 83 19.24 -21.53 -5.54
C SER A 83 19.34 -20.69 -6.81
N ARG A 84 18.27 -19.98 -7.19
CA ARG A 84 18.18 -19.26 -8.48
C ARG A 84 17.92 -17.76 -8.40
N CYS A 85 17.22 -17.30 -7.35
CA CYS A 85 16.67 -15.94 -7.29
C CYS A 85 17.33 -15.08 -6.20
N GLY A 86 18.53 -15.46 -5.74
CA GLY A 86 19.19 -14.75 -4.63
C GLY A 86 18.44 -14.95 -3.31
N TRP A 87 18.20 -13.87 -2.59
CA TRP A 87 17.51 -13.89 -1.30
C TRP A 87 16.00 -13.76 -1.43
N ALA A 88 15.27 -14.41 -0.54
CA ALA A 88 13.82 -14.36 -0.50
C ALA A 88 13.32 -14.33 0.95
N LEU A 89 12.07 -13.89 1.12
CA LEU A 89 11.33 -14.06 2.36
C LEU A 89 10.45 -15.30 2.26
N ARG A 90 10.48 -16.11 3.32
CA ARG A 90 9.60 -17.27 3.48
C ARG A 90 8.78 -17.13 4.75
N ALA A 91 7.45 -17.16 4.61
CA ALA A 91 6.56 -17.19 5.77
C ALA A 91 6.80 -18.44 6.62
N LEU A 92 6.86 -18.28 7.94
CA LEU A 92 7.05 -19.37 8.91
C LEU A 92 5.72 -19.98 9.40
N GLN A 93 4.61 -19.45 8.90
CA GLN A 93 3.26 -19.98 9.11
C GLN A 93 2.42 -19.74 7.84
N PRO A 94 1.31 -20.50 7.65
CA PRO A 94 0.40 -20.25 6.55
C PRO A 94 -0.14 -18.81 6.55
N LEU A 95 -0.13 -18.18 5.38
CA LEU A 95 -0.78 -16.89 5.17
C LEU A 95 -2.23 -17.13 4.78
N LEU A 96 -3.15 -16.46 5.48
CA LEU A 96 -4.55 -16.51 5.11
C LEU A 96 -4.79 -15.73 3.83
N SER A 97 -5.57 -16.29 2.90
CA SER A 97 -5.94 -15.60 1.66
C SER A 97 -6.50 -14.20 1.96
N GLY A 98 -5.95 -13.20 1.25
CA GLY A 98 -6.34 -11.80 1.38
C GLY A 98 -5.83 -11.08 2.62
N ALA A 99 -5.09 -11.74 3.52
CA ALA A 99 -4.39 -11.06 4.61
C ALA A 99 -3.19 -10.26 4.06
N PRO A 100 -2.85 -9.11 4.65
CA PRO A 100 -1.66 -8.38 4.26
C PRO A 100 -0.41 -9.21 4.57
N ALA A 101 0.49 -9.31 3.60
CA ALA A 101 1.72 -10.10 3.74
C ALA A 101 2.88 -9.25 4.26
N ALA A 102 3.14 -8.12 3.60
CA ALA A 102 4.17 -7.16 3.97
C ALA A 102 3.90 -5.80 3.32
N LEU A 103 4.56 -4.76 3.83
CA LEU A 103 4.60 -3.41 3.23
C LEU A 103 5.90 -3.23 2.46
N TYR A 104 5.84 -2.81 1.21
CA TYR A 104 7.02 -2.42 0.45
C TYR A 104 7.37 -0.97 0.78
N CYS A 105 8.35 -0.76 1.68
CA CYS A 105 8.79 0.57 2.10
C CYS A 105 10.19 0.86 1.58
N GLY A 106 10.42 2.12 1.20
CA GLY A 106 11.74 2.64 0.88
C GLY A 106 11.73 4.16 0.67
N GLU A 107 12.77 4.68 0.03
CA GLU A 107 12.87 6.08 -0.36
C GLU A 107 11.89 6.37 -1.51
N LEU A 108 11.06 7.42 -1.37
CA LEU A 108 10.18 7.87 -2.44
C LEU A 108 10.94 8.83 -3.37
N LEU A 109 11.02 8.47 -4.64
CA LEU A 109 11.78 9.19 -5.66
C LEU A 109 10.89 9.58 -6.85
N PRO A 110 11.11 10.75 -7.45
CA PRO A 110 10.73 11.00 -8.83
C PRO A 110 11.25 9.92 -9.79
N HIS A 111 10.48 9.57 -10.81
CA HIS A 111 10.90 8.60 -11.83
C HIS A 111 12.24 8.98 -12.48
N THR A 112 12.46 10.26 -12.78
CA THR A 112 13.71 10.76 -13.35
C THR A 112 14.91 10.55 -12.42
N ALA A 113 14.71 10.69 -11.11
CA ALA A 113 15.75 10.44 -10.11
C ALA A 113 16.00 8.94 -9.93
N ALA A 114 14.96 8.12 -10.08
CA ALA A 114 15.06 6.66 -10.07
C ALA A 114 15.87 6.14 -11.28
N ASP A 115 15.59 6.63 -12.49
CA ASP A 115 16.31 6.24 -13.72
C ASP A 115 17.81 6.60 -13.68
N ALA A 116 18.18 7.62 -12.91
CA ALA A 116 19.57 8.01 -12.72
C ALA A 116 20.34 7.11 -11.74
N ARG A 117 19.68 6.20 -11.00
CA ARG A 117 20.34 5.29 -10.05
C ARG A 117 20.98 4.11 -10.81
N ALA A 118 22.18 3.74 -10.38
CA ALA A 118 22.93 2.63 -10.99
C ALA A 118 22.37 1.23 -10.67
N HIS A 119 21.57 1.11 -9.61
CA HIS A 119 21.01 -0.16 -9.15
C HIS A 119 19.49 -0.03 -9.03
N ASP A 120 18.77 -0.75 -9.89
CA ASP A 120 17.30 -0.72 -10.00
C ASP A 120 16.63 -1.97 -9.39
N HIS A 121 17.42 -2.90 -8.84
CA HIS A 121 16.97 -4.21 -8.37
C HIS A 121 15.94 -4.17 -7.22
N TYR A 122 15.82 -3.02 -6.56
CA TYR A 122 14.94 -2.79 -5.40
C TYR A 122 13.96 -1.65 -5.65
N MET A 123 13.60 -1.41 -6.91
CA MET A 123 12.66 -0.38 -7.30
C MET A 123 11.24 -0.91 -7.47
N PHE A 124 10.26 -0.13 -7.02
CA PHE A 124 8.85 -0.36 -7.24
C PHE A 124 8.19 0.91 -7.79
N ALA A 125 7.82 0.88 -9.07
CA ALA A 125 7.13 1.99 -9.72
C ALA A 125 5.70 2.14 -9.17
N LEU A 126 5.31 3.37 -8.84
CA LEU A 126 3.95 3.71 -8.43
C LEU A 126 3.17 4.17 -9.66
N ASP A 127 2.64 3.20 -10.39
CA ASP A 127 1.80 3.46 -11.56
C ASP A 127 0.41 3.93 -11.12
N LEU A 128 0.22 5.25 -11.12
CA LEU A 128 -1.10 5.85 -10.91
C LEU A 128 -1.87 5.81 -12.23
N LYS A 129 -3.11 5.29 -12.19
CA LYS A 129 -4.02 5.36 -13.35
C LYS A 129 -4.16 6.82 -13.75
N GLN A 130 -3.99 7.09 -15.04
CA GLN A 130 -4.00 8.44 -15.61
C GLN A 130 -5.30 9.20 -15.27
N ASP A 131 -6.42 8.48 -15.23
CA ASP A 131 -7.73 8.99 -14.78
C ASP A 131 -7.71 9.61 -13.37
N LEU A 132 -6.84 9.15 -12.46
CA LEU A 132 -6.70 9.71 -11.10
C LEU A 132 -5.80 10.96 -11.07
N LEU A 133 -4.99 11.16 -12.10
CA LEU A 133 -4.14 12.34 -12.28
C LEU A 133 -4.95 13.50 -12.90
N ASP A 134 -6.01 13.16 -13.65
CA ASP A 134 -6.86 14.10 -14.37
C ASP A 134 -8.05 14.64 -13.55
N ASP A 135 -8.42 14.00 -12.43
CA ASP A 135 -9.54 14.42 -11.55
C ASP A 135 -9.21 15.65 -10.65
N GLY A 136 -8.07 16.30 -10.89
CA GLY A 136 -7.69 17.60 -10.35
C GLY A 136 -8.47 18.78 -10.95
N GLY A 137 -9.80 18.71 -11.00
CA GLY A 137 -10.69 19.85 -11.12
C GLY A 137 -10.80 20.56 -12.47
N GLY A 138 -11.97 20.40 -13.10
CA GLY A 138 -12.63 21.44 -13.93
C GLY A 138 -11.94 21.85 -15.23
N GLY A 139 -12.63 21.61 -16.34
CA GLY A 139 -12.20 22.03 -17.68
C GLY A 139 -11.66 23.46 -17.73
N GLY A 140 -10.43 23.59 -18.21
CA GLY A 140 -9.78 24.86 -18.45
C GLY A 140 -8.36 24.64 -18.96
N GLU A 141 -8.13 25.03 -20.22
CA GLU A 141 -6.83 25.06 -20.88
C GLU A 141 -5.86 25.97 -20.09
N ARG A 142 -5.08 25.37 -19.18
CA ARG A 142 -3.84 25.94 -18.63
C ARG A 142 -2.87 24.79 -18.47
N GLY A 143 -1.70 24.90 -19.11
CA GLY A 143 -0.69 23.84 -19.20
C GLY A 143 -0.47 23.10 -17.88
N GLY A 144 -1.08 21.91 -17.78
CA GLY A 144 -1.07 21.10 -16.58
C GLY A 144 0.32 20.53 -16.34
N GLU A 145 0.80 20.65 -15.10
CA GLU A 145 1.92 19.85 -14.62
C GLU A 145 1.58 18.38 -14.87
N VAL A 146 2.38 17.72 -15.71
CA VAL A 146 2.33 16.26 -15.86
C VAL A 146 2.60 15.72 -14.46
N ALA A 147 1.63 15.03 -13.87
CA ALA A 147 1.82 14.42 -12.56
C ALA A 147 3.06 13.53 -12.63
N GLU A 148 4.05 13.87 -11.80
CA GLU A 148 5.33 13.20 -11.80
C GLU A 148 5.15 11.76 -11.32
N GLN A 149 5.52 10.79 -12.15
CA GLN A 149 5.52 9.39 -11.76
C GLN A 149 6.53 9.18 -10.64
N LEU A 150 6.13 8.42 -9.62
CA LEU A 150 6.95 8.17 -8.44
C LEU A 150 7.40 6.71 -8.39
N CYS A 151 8.51 6.48 -7.72
CA CYS A 151 9.09 5.17 -7.49
C CYS A 151 9.49 5.03 -6.02
N VAL A 152 9.36 3.82 -5.48
CA VAL A 152 9.90 3.46 -4.16
C VAL A 152 11.21 2.69 -4.36
N ASP A 153 12.33 3.27 -3.94
CA ASP A 153 13.66 2.65 -3.94
C ASP A 153 14.00 2.11 -2.56
N ALA A 154 14.11 0.78 -2.44
CA ALA A 154 14.43 0.10 -1.19
C ALA A 154 15.91 -0.30 -1.07
N ALA A 155 16.80 0.17 -1.96
CA ALA A 155 18.20 -0.25 -2.01
C ALA A 155 19.06 0.25 -0.86
N GLN A 156 18.74 1.39 -0.24
CA GLN A 156 19.46 1.93 0.92
C GLN A 156 18.60 1.96 2.18
N PHE A 157 17.34 2.32 2.01
CA PHE A 157 16.37 2.41 3.08
C PHE A 157 15.22 1.48 2.69
N GLY A 158 15.05 0.38 3.42
CA GLY A 158 14.05 -0.63 3.13
C GLY A 158 13.45 -1.21 4.40
N SER A 159 12.24 -1.73 4.31
CA SER A 159 11.68 -2.54 5.39
C SER A 159 12.17 -3.99 5.31
N ASP A 160 11.94 -4.79 6.37
CA ASP A 160 12.22 -6.23 6.38
C ASP A 160 11.48 -7.02 5.26
N SER A 161 10.55 -6.38 4.55
CA SER A 161 9.89 -6.90 3.34
C SER A 161 10.84 -7.04 2.14
N VAL A 162 11.98 -6.36 2.18
CA VAL A 162 13.01 -6.36 1.13
C VAL A 162 14.24 -7.03 1.72
N ALA A 163 14.75 -8.07 1.05
CA ALA A 163 15.95 -8.74 1.52
C ALA A 163 17.13 -7.75 1.58
N PRO A 164 17.95 -7.75 2.65
CA PRO A 164 18.97 -6.73 2.85
C PRO A 164 19.91 -6.59 1.64
N PRO A 165 20.16 -5.35 1.17
CA PRO A 165 21.11 -5.08 0.09
C PRO A 165 22.52 -5.61 0.42
N ALA A 166 22.90 -5.55 1.71
CA ALA A 166 24.20 -6.00 2.23
C ALA A 166 24.42 -7.53 2.18
N LEU A 167 23.43 -8.30 1.71
CA LEU A 167 23.56 -9.75 1.48
C LEU A 167 23.70 -10.08 -0.01
N SER A 168 23.64 -9.09 -0.91
CA SER A 168 23.99 -9.25 -2.32
C SER A 168 25.50 -9.47 -2.44
N PRO A 169 25.96 -10.50 -3.19
CA PRO A 169 27.38 -10.82 -3.31
C PRO A 169 28.19 -9.70 -3.98
#